data_AF-A0A382FHH9-F1
#
_entry.id   AF-A0A382FHH9-F1
#
_cell.length_a   1.000
_cell.length_b   1.000
_cell.length_c   1.000
_cell.angle_alpha   90.00
_cell.angle_beta   90.00
_cell.angle_gamma   90.00
#
_symmetry.space_group_name_H-M   'P 1'
#
loop_
_entity.id
_entity.type
_entity.pdbx_description
1 polymer ?
#
loop_
_entity_poly.entity_id
_entity_poly.type
_entity_poly.pdbx_seq_one_letter_code
_entity_poly.pdbx_strand_id
1 'polypeptide(L)'
;MTIQTINIGQIANDGTGDDLRAAFDKVNDNFVDLNTRFPNAATGENLGPTGGGIFESATNSKLSFKKIIGGDNITLVESLTGITLSTPSSLNQLIIVNKN
;
A
#
# COMPACT_ATOMS: atom_id res chain seq x y z
N MET A 1 4.18 16.54 -10.66
CA MET A 1 4.56 17.38 -11.82
C MET A 1 5.39 16.55 -12.81
N THR A 2 5.59 17.03 -14.03
CA THR A 2 6.45 16.37 -15.03
C THR A 2 7.92 16.75 -14.76
N ILE A 3 8.85 15.80 -14.89
CA ILE A 3 10.29 16.08 -14.75
C ILE A 3 10.70 17.10 -15.81
N GLN A 4 11.39 18.16 -15.40
CA GLN A 4 11.93 19.18 -16.29
C GLN A 4 13.40 18.88 -16.61
N THR A 5 13.75 18.78 -17.88
CA THR A 5 15.15 18.60 -18.30
C THR A 5 15.88 19.94 -18.33
N ILE A 6 17.11 19.96 -17.82
CA ILE A 6 18.03 21.09 -17.96
C ILE A 6 18.63 21.01 -19.36
N ASN A 7 18.44 22.05 -20.17
CA ASN A 7 19.08 22.15 -21.47
C ASN A 7 20.51 22.68 -21.30
N ILE A 8 21.49 21.86 -21.66
CA ILE A 8 22.92 22.20 -21.52
C ILE A 8 23.53 22.82 -22.79
N GLY A 9 22.72 23.06 -23.82
CA GLY A 9 23.19 23.53 -25.14
C GLY A 9 23.74 22.39 -26.00
N GLN A 10 24.21 22.74 -27.20
CA GLN A 10 24.77 21.80 -28.17
C GLN A 10 26.27 21.60 -27.95
N ILE A 11 26.98 22.66 -27.57
CA ILE A 11 28.39 22.66 -27.20
C ILE A 11 28.63 23.61 -26.02
N ALA A 12 29.83 23.53 -25.43
CA ALA A 12 30.20 24.40 -24.32
C ALA A 12 30.12 25.89 -24.72
N ASN A 13 29.45 26.69 -23.88
CA ASN A 13 29.35 28.15 -23.98
C ASN A 13 28.69 28.69 -25.26
N ASP A 14 27.79 27.92 -25.90
CA ASP A 14 27.11 28.35 -27.14
C ASP A 14 25.89 29.27 -26.93
N GLY A 15 25.47 29.49 -25.68
CA GLY A 15 24.34 30.36 -25.35
C GLY A 15 22.96 29.81 -25.75
N THR A 16 22.88 28.55 -26.19
CA THR A 16 21.62 27.88 -26.56
C THR A 16 20.99 27.06 -25.43
N GLY A 17 21.74 26.88 -24.33
CA GLY A 17 21.27 26.24 -23.11
C GLY A 17 20.38 27.13 -22.25
N ASP A 18 19.89 26.57 -21.16
CA ASP A 18 19.18 27.35 -20.14
C ASP A 18 20.14 28.35 -19.48
N ASP A 19 19.65 29.55 -19.18
CA ASP A 19 20.37 30.42 -18.26
C ASP A 19 20.43 29.79 -16.86
N LEU A 20 21.40 30.24 -16.04
CA LEU A 20 21.61 29.69 -14.70
C LEU A 20 20.33 29.74 -13.85
N ARG A 21 19.53 30.80 -13.97
CA ARG A 21 18.33 30.97 -13.17
C ARG A 21 17.28 29.92 -13.56
N ALA A 22 16.99 29.79 -14.85
CA ALA A 22 16.05 28.79 -15.37
C ALA A 22 16.51 27.37 -15.05
N ALA A 23 17.80 27.07 -15.17
CA ALA A 23 18.36 25.77 -14.82
C ALA A 23 18.15 25.44 -13.33
N PHE A 24 18.43 26.38 -12.42
CA PHE A 24 18.24 26.15 -10.98
C PHE A 24 16.77 26.18 -10.56
N ASP A 25 15.90 26.94 -11.24
CA ASP A 25 14.46 26.86 -11.05
C ASP A 25 13.94 25.45 -11.41
N LYS A 26 14.39 24.88 -12.55
CA LYS A 26 14.09 23.48 -12.92
C LYS A 26 14.62 22.47 -11.91
N VAL A 27 15.81 22.68 -11.35
CA VAL A 27 16.39 21.83 -10.30
C VAL A 27 15.50 21.84 -9.06
N ASN A 28 15.11 23.02 -8.59
CA ASN A 28 14.22 23.17 -7.44
C ASN A 28 12.87 22.50 -7.71
N ASP A 29 12.27 22.76 -8.87
CA ASP A 29 11.00 22.14 -9.27
C ASP A 29 11.10 20.61 -9.31
N ASN A 30 12.21 20.06 -9.82
CA ASN A 30 12.43 18.62 -9.84
C ASN A 30 12.62 18.03 -8.44
N PHE A 31 13.31 18.73 -7.52
CA PHE A 31 13.44 18.26 -6.14
C PHE A 31 12.14 18.38 -5.35
N VAL A 32 11.35 19.43 -5.60
CA VAL A 32 9.98 19.55 -5.09
C VAL A 32 9.12 18.43 -5.66
N ASP A 33 9.17 18.19 -6.97
CA ASP A 33 8.46 17.11 -7.62
C ASP A 33 8.88 15.75 -7.04
N LEU A 34 10.17 15.49 -6.86
CA LEU A 34 10.67 14.27 -6.21
C LEU A 34 10.11 14.13 -4.79
N ASN A 35 10.19 15.17 -3.98
CA ASN A 35 9.66 15.19 -2.62
C ASN A 35 8.14 14.96 -2.60
N THR A 36 7.41 15.45 -3.60
CA THR A 36 5.95 15.25 -3.74
C THR A 36 5.56 13.94 -4.46
N ARG A 37 6.45 13.31 -5.22
CA ARG A 37 6.31 11.98 -5.85
C ARG A 37 6.65 10.84 -4.91
N PHE A 38 7.31 11.16 -3.81
CA PHE A 38 7.15 10.43 -2.55
C PHE A 38 6.05 11.09 -1.71
N PRO A 39 4.81 11.31 -2.22
CA PRO A 39 3.78 11.85 -1.36
C PRO A 39 3.50 10.76 -0.32
N ASN A 40 3.41 11.18 0.94
CA ASN A 40 2.57 10.60 1.97
C ASN A 40 2.45 9.07 1.87
N ALA A 41 3.33 8.37 2.60
CA ALA A 41 3.29 6.94 2.85
C ALA A 41 1.95 6.32 2.45
N ALA A 42 1.94 5.50 1.40
CA ALA A 42 0.78 4.67 1.10
C ALA A 42 0.30 4.09 2.43
N THR A 43 -0.94 4.35 2.80
CA THR A 43 -1.49 4.00 4.12
C THR A 43 -2.81 3.29 3.93
N GLY A 44 -3.22 2.53 4.94
CA GLY A 44 -4.52 1.87 4.98
C GLY A 44 -5.48 2.59 5.90
N GLU A 45 -6.77 2.45 5.63
CA GLU A 45 -7.84 2.86 6.52
C GLU A 45 -8.67 1.63 6.90
N ASN A 46 -8.95 1.45 8.19
CA ASN A 46 -9.86 0.42 8.66
C ASN A 46 -11.26 1.05 8.76
N LEU A 47 -12.07 0.87 7.71
CA LEU A 47 -13.40 1.48 7.60
C LEU A 47 -14.44 0.78 8.48
N GLY A 48 -15.43 1.56 8.92
CA GLY A 48 -16.57 1.08 9.72
C GLY A 48 -16.39 1.28 11.23
N PRO A 49 -17.49 1.26 12.02
CA PRO A 49 -17.45 1.63 13.43
C PRO A 49 -17.11 0.47 14.38
N THR A 50 -17.09 -0.78 13.91
CA THR A 50 -16.97 -1.97 14.76
C THR A 50 -15.97 -2.98 14.21
N GLY A 51 -15.25 -3.67 15.10
CA GLY A 51 -14.27 -4.70 14.75
C GLY A 51 -12.82 -4.23 14.90
N GLY A 52 -11.87 -5.17 14.91
CA GLY A 52 -10.45 -4.87 14.96
C GLY A 52 -9.89 -4.62 13.55
N GLY A 53 -9.13 -3.54 13.37
CA GLY A 53 -8.48 -3.23 12.09
C GLY A 53 -7.34 -4.21 11.75
N ILE A 54 -7.12 -4.44 10.45
CA ILE A 54 -6.03 -5.28 9.90
C ILE A 54 -4.82 -4.44 9.51
N PHE A 55 -5.03 -3.24 8.97
CA PHE A 55 -3.94 -2.30 8.76
C PHE A 55 -3.38 -1.83 10.11
N GLU A 56 -2.06 -1.85 10.24
CA GLU A 56 -1.35 -1.48 11.48
C GLU A 56 -0.51 -0.22 11.28
N SER A 57 0.39 -0.20 10.29
CA SER A 57 1.24 0.97 10.03
C SER A 57 1.74 1.05 8.59
N ALA A 58 2.15 2.25 8.21
CA ALA A 58 2.89 2.53 6.98
C ALA A 58 4.18 3.27 7.36
N THR A 59 5.29 2.54 7.40
CA THR A 59 6.61 3.10 7.78
C THR A 59 7.68 2.65 6.79
N ASN A 60 8.63 3.52 6.46
CA ASN A 60 9.74 3.21 5.55
C ASN A 60 9.32 2.53 4.23
N SER A 61 8.28 3.04 3.58
CA SER A 61 7.71 2.47 2.34
C SER A 61 7.22 1.02 2.47
N LYS A 62 6.93 0.56 3.68
CA LYS A 62 6.36 -0.75 3.99
C LYS A 62 4.98 -0.60 4.61
N LEU A 63 4.02 -1.33 4.07
CA LEU A 63 2.73 -1.56 4.71
C LEU A 63 2.84 -2.74 5.66
N SER A 64 2.46 -2.53 6.91
CA SER A 64 2.37 -3.58 7.92
C SER A 64 0.90 -3.88 8.19
N PHE A 65 0.54 -5.15 8.07
CA PHE A 65 -0.78 -5.67 8.38
C PHE A 65 -0.66 -6.69 9.50
N LYS A 66 -1.68 -6.75 10.35
CA LYS A 66 -1.81 -7.84 11.32
C LYS A 66 -1.97 -9.15 10.57
N LYS A 67 -1.36 -10.21 11.09
CA LYS A 67 -1.66 -11.57 10.63
C LYS A 67 -3.09 -11.93 11.04
N ILE A 68 -3.76 -12.68 10.18
CA ILE A 68 -5.00 -13.37 10.55
C ILE A 68 -4.59 -14.69 11.20
N ILE A 69 -5.09 -14.94 12.41
CA ILE A 69 -4.81 -16.16 13.17
C ILE A 69 -6.14 -16.82 13.46
N GLY A 70 -6.27 -18.10 13.08
CA GLY A 70 -7.44 -18.90 13.40
C GLY A 70 -7.48 -19.18 14.90
N GLY A 71 -8.61 -18.87 15.54
CA GLY A 71 -8.90 -19.33 16.89
C GLY A 71 -9.30 -20.80 16.92
N ASP A 72 -9.79 -21.26 18.07
CA ASP A 72 -10.30 -22.62 18.23
C ASP A 72 -11.39 -22.93 17.19
N ASN A 73 -11.29 -24.10 16.55
CA ASN A 73 -12.21 -24.54 15.49
C ASN A 73 -12.31 -23.56 14.31
N ILE A 74 -11.27 -22.79 14.02
CA ILE A 74 -11.15 -22.01 12.78
C ILE A 74 -9.93 -22.50 12.01
N THR A 75 -10.16 -22.96 10.78
CA THR A 75 -9.09 -23.28 9.83
C THR A 75 -8.93 -22.15 8.83
N LEU A 76 -7.71 -21.67 8.66
CA LEU A 76 -7.32 -20.71 7.63
C LEU A 76 -6.66 -21.46 6.47
N VAL A 77 -7.17 -21.27 5.25
CA VAL A 77 -6.56 -21.81 4.02
C VAL A 77 -6.16 -20.65 3.13
N GLU A 78 -4.85 -20.44 2.98
CA GLU A 78 -4.28 -19.38 2.15
C GLU A 78 -4.17 -19.82 0.69
N SER A 79 -4.36 -18.87 -0.22
CA SER A 79 -4.18 -19.02 -1.67
C SER A 79 -3.54 -17.75 -2.26
N LEU A 80 -3.24 -17.75 -3.56
CA LEU A 80 -2.64 -16.60 -4.23
C LEU A 80 -3.48 -15.32 -4.17
N THR A 81 -4.81 -15.45 -4.07
CA THR A 81 -5.74 -14.31 -4.18
C THR A 81 -6.62 -14.11 -2.95
N GLY A 82 -6.47 -14.93 -1.90
CA GLY A 82 -7.28 -14.79 -0.70
C GLY A 82 -6.99 -15.82 0.38
N ILE A 83 -7.69 -15.65 1.51
CA ILE A 83 -7.67 -16.54 2.67
C ILE A 83 -9.11 -16.99 2.94
N THR A 84 -9.35 -18.30 2.92
CA THR A 84 -10.65 -18.88 3.26
C THR A 84 -10.69 -19.22 4.75
N LEU A 85 -11.74 -18.76 5.44
CA LEU A 85 -12.02 -19.07 6.84
C LEU A 85 -13.09 -20.16 6.90
N SER A 86 -12.74 -21.31 7.47
CA SER A 86 -13.67 -22.43 7.65
C SER A 86 -13.80 -22.79 9.12
N THR A 87 -15.03 -22.88 9.61
CA THR A 87 -15.33 -23.59 10.85
C THR A 87 -15.59 -25.06 10.50
N PRO A 88 -14.94 -26.05 11.12
CA PRO A 88 -15.45 -27.42 11.10
C PRO A 88 -16.89 -27.36 11.58
N SER A 89 -17.82 -27.92 10.81
CA SER A 89 -19.23 -27.88 11.15
C SER A 89 -19.44 -28.52 12.52
N SER A 90 -19.71 -27.71 13.55
CA SER A 90 -20.15 -28.20 14.84
C SER A 90 -21.56 -28.75 14.64
N LEU A 91 -21.71 -30.08 14.50
CA LEU A 91 -22.97 -30.80 14.32
C LEU A 91 -23.92 -30.21 13.26
N ASN A 92 -23.81 -30.69 12.01
CA ASN A 92 -24.81 -30.38 10.98
C ASN A 92 -26.23 -30.83 11.37
N GLN A 93 -26.36 -31.87 12.21
CA GLN A 93 -27.65 -32.38 12.69
C GLN A 93 -27.47 -33.19 13.97
N LEU A 94 -28.33 -32.93 14.98
CA LEU A 94 -28.55 -33.84 16.10
C LEU A 94 -29.83 -34.64 15.83
N ILE A 95 -29.71 -35.93 15.51
CA ILE A 95 -30.87 -36.82 15.38
C ILE A 95 -31.12 -37.48 16.73
N ILE A 96 -32.22 -37.12 17.38
CA ILE A 96 -32.72 -37.84 18.56
C ILE A 96 -33.74 -38.85 18.06
N VAL A 97 -33.37 -40.13 18.04
CA VAL A 97 -34.33 -41.23 17.80
C VAL A 97 -34.80 -41.76 19.14
N ASN A 98 -36.05 -41.47 19.48
CA ASN A 98 -36.75 -42.15 20.57
C ASN A 98 -37.32 -43.46 20.03
N LYS A 99 -36.87 -44.60 20.57
CA LYS A 99 -37.54 -45.88 20.34
C LYS A 99 -38.60 -46.04 21.40
N ASN A 100 -39.87 -45.97 20.98
CA ASN A 100 -40.99 -46.44 21.79
C ASN A 100 -40.84 -47.94 22.06
#